data_AF-A0A0S9S422-F1
#
_entry.id   AF-A0A0S9S422-F1
#
_cell.length_a   1.000
_cell.length_b   1.000
_cell.length_c   1.000
_cell.angle_alpha   90.00
_cell.angle_beta   90.00
_cell.angle_gamma   90.00
#
_symmetry.space_group_name_H-M   'P 1'
#
loop_
_entity.id
_entity.type
_entity.pdbx_description
1 polymer ?
#
loop_
_entity_poly.entity_id
_entity_poly.type
_entity_poly.pdbx_seq_one_letter_code
_entity_poly.pdbx_strand_id
1 'polypeptide(L)'
;MTAAWDEGLGAVERIIATAEARRIEQMLRIAVHLAEDRDAAEAEAELGRTERLLKIMRGQRTLLIGARARRPADDGTIRDATIPDALRPPDPMRGSPTPP
;
A
#
# COMPACT_ATOMS: atom_id res chain seq x y z
N MET A 1 -16.20 -11.06 -2.07
CA MET A 1 -14.85 -10.48 -2.19
C MET A 1 -14.77 -9.03 -1.73
N THR A 2 -15.83 -8.22 -1.86
CA THR A 2 -15.88 -6.82 -1.39
C THR A 2 -15.75 -6.66 0.13
N ALA A 3 -16.38 -7.54 0.92
CA ALA A 3 -16.36 -7.46 2.38
C ALA A 3 -14.94 -7.51 3.00
N ALA A 4 -14.08 -8.43 2.53
CA ALA A 4 -12.69 -8.53 3.04
C ALA A 4 -11.85 -7.28 2.68
N TRP A 5 -12.14 -6.63 1.56
CA TRP A 5 -11.49 -5.37 1.18
C TRP A 5 -11.98 -4.20 2.02
N ASP A 6 -13.28 -4.10 2.26
CA ASP A 6 -13.86 -3.08 3.15
C ASP A 6 -13.35 -3.23 4.58
N GLU A 7 -13.21 -4.47 5.06
CA GLU A 7 -12.63 -4.79 6.36
C GLU A 7 -11.14 -4.40 6.43
N GLY A 8 -10.35 -4.73 5.39
CA GLY A 8 -8.94 -4.36 5.30
C GLY A 8 -8.73 -2.85 5.26
N LEU A 9 -9.52 -2.12 4.47
CA LEU A 9 -9.48 -0.66 4.42
C LEU A 9 -9.87 -0.06 5.77
N GLY A 10 -10.95 -0.55 6.39
CA GLY A 10 -11.38 -0.10 7.71
C GLY A 10 -10.33 -0.38 8.80
N ALA A 11 -9.60 -1.49 8.71
CA ALA A 11 -8.50 -1.78 9.62
C ALA A 11 -7.35 -0.77 9.46
N VAL A 12 -6.96 -0.45 8.23
CA VAL A 12 -5.94 0.58 7.96
C VAL A 12 -6.39 1.95 8.49
N GLU A 13 -7.64 2.33 8.28
CA GLU A 13 -8.17 3.61 8.77
C GLU A 13 -8.18 3.69 10.30
N ARG A 14 -8.53 2.60 11.01
CA ARG A 14 -8.44 2.54 12.47
C ARG A 14 -7.00 2.66 12.97
N ILE A 15 -6.05 2.01 12.30
CA ILE A 15 -4.61 2.10 12.64
C ILE A 15 -4.12 3.53 12.46
N ILE A 16 -4.47 4.18 11.34
CA ILE A 16 -4.12 5.59 11.09
C ILE A 16 -4.68 6.49 12.18
N ALA A 17 -5.97 6.39 12.49
CA ALA A 17 -6.60 7.22 13.51
C ALA A 17 -5.94 7.07 14.89
N THR A 18 -5.61 5.82 15.26
CA THR A 18 -4.93 5.52 16.53
C THR A 18 -3.51 6.11 16.57
N ALA A 19 -2.76 5.97 15.47
CA ALA A 19 -1.41 6.51 15.36
C ALA A 19 -1.40 8.04 15.32
N GLU A 20 -2.41 8.69 14.74
CA GLU A 20 -2.56 10.15 14.76
C GLU A 20 -2.82 10.69 16.17
N ALA A 21 -3.68 10.03 16.94
CA ALA A 21 -3.89 10.38 18.35
C ALA A 21 -2.60 10.24 19.17
N ARG A 22 -1.88 9.13 19.00
CA ARG A 22 -0.59 8.89 19.65
C ARG A 22 0.46 9.93 19.26
N ARG A 23 0.49 10.35 18.00
CA ARG A 23 1.41 11.39 17.51
C ARG A 23 1.20 12.71 18.24
N ILE A 24 -0.06 13.13 18.44
CA ILE A 24 -0.39 14.36 19.18
C ILE A 24 0.09 14.25 20.64
N GLU A 25 -0.15 13.11 21.28
CA GLU A 25 0.33 12.86 22.65
C GLU A 25 1.86 12.95 22.75
N GLN A 26 2.59 12.37 21.79
CA GLN A 26 4.05 12.43 21.72
C GLN A 26 4.54 13.88 21.54
N MET A 27 3.89 14.66 20.68
CA MET A 27 4.22 16.08 20.51
C MET A 27 4.02 16.87 21.81
N LEU A 28 2.93 16.61 22.54
CA LEU A 28 2.68 17.24 23.84
C LEU A 28 3.74 16.84 24.87
N ARG A 29 4.14 15.57 24.91
CA ARG A 29 5.20 15.09 25.81
C ARG A 29 6.54 15.75 25.52
N ILE A 30 6.91 15.88 24.25
CA ILE A 30 8.13 16.61 23.84
C ILE A 30 8.05 18.06 24.30
N ALA A 31 6.92 18.74 24.08
CA ALA A 31 6.75 20.12 24.51
C ALA A 31 6.91 20.29 26.04
N VAL A 32 6.41 19.34 26.83
CA VAL A 32 6.60 19.33 28.29
C VAL A 32 8.07 19.13 28.65
N HIS A 33 8.78 18.17 28.03
CA HIS A 33 10.20 17.97 28.30
C HIS A 33 11.04 19.20 27.97
N LEU A 34 10.79 19.83 26.82
CA LEU A 34 11.48 21.06 26.44
C LEU A 34 11.16 22.23 27.38
N ALA A 35 9.92 22.36 27.86
CA ALA A 35 9.55 23.40 28.82
C ALA A 35 10.18 23.18 30.21
N GLU A 36 10.50 21.94 30.56
CA GLU A 36 11.17 21.57 31.80
C GLU A 36 12.72 21.50 31.68
N ASP A 37 13.30 21.96 30.56
CA ASP A 37 14.73 21.82 30.21
C ASP A 37 15.25 20.37 30.35
N ARG A 38 14.38 19.39 30.06
CA ARG A 38 14.70 17.96 30.04
C ARG A 38 15.06 17.49 28.63
N ASP A 39 15.91 16.47 28.57
CA ASP A 39 16.21 15.78 27.31
C ASP A 39 14.93 15.16 26.72
N ALA A 40 14.67 15.45 25.44
CA ALA A 40 13.53 14.97 24.69
C ALA A 40 13.91 14.02 23.54
N ALA A 41 15.20 13.68 23.38
CA ALA A 41 15.71 12.95 22.20
C ALA A 41 15.01 11.60 21.98
N GLU A 42 14.71 10.86 23.05
CA GLU A 42 13.98 9.59 22.92
C GLU A 42 12.53 9.79 22.46
N ALA A 43 11.85 10.80 23.01
CA ALA A 43 10.48 11.16 22.64
C ALA A 43 10.41 11.64 21.18
N GLU A 44 11.39 12.42 20.72
CA GLU A 44 11.54 12.85 19.33
C GLU A 44 11.79 11.67 18.39
N ALA A 45 12.67 10.73 18.78
CA ALA A 45 12.93 9.52 17.99
C ALA A 45 11.68 8.65 17.82
N GLU A 46 10.89 8.52 18.89
CA GLU A 46 9.62 7.78 18.90
C GLU A 46 8.53 8.49 18.08
N LEU A 47 8.45 9.82 18.14
CA LEU A 47 7.60 10.62 17.25
C LEU A 47 7.99 10.36 15.78
N GLY A 48 9.28 10.40 15.45
CA GLY A 48 9.76 10.13 14.10
C GLY A 48 9.44 8.72 13.59
N ARG A 49 9.44 7.70 14.46
CA ARG A 49 8.97 6.35 14.11
C ARG A 49 7.46 6.35 13.80
N THR A 50 6.68 7.03 14.62
CA THR A 50 5.22 7.15 14.46
C THR A 50 4.86 7.85 13.15
N GLU A 51 5.56 8.93 12.81
CA GLU A 51 5.35 9.66 11.55
C GLU A 51 5.72 8.82 10.31
N ARG A 52 6.80 8.04 10.38
CA ARG A 52 7.15 7.08 9.31
C ARG A 52 6.07 6.03 9.11
N LEU A 53 5.55 5.46 10.20
CA LEU A 53 4.45 4.50 10.13
C LEU A 53 3.19 5.12 9.50
N LEU A 54 2.81 6.32 9.93
CA LEU A 54 1.67 7.05 9.37
C LEU A 54 1.83 7.28 7.86
N LYS A 55 3.03 7.64 7.40
CA LYS A 55 3.32 7.81 5.97
C LYS A 55 3.09 6.50 5.19
N ILE A 56 3.57 5.37 5.72
CA ILE A 56 3.39 4.05 5.10
C ILE A 56 1.91 3.67 5.05
N MET A 57 1.19 3.80 6.18
CA MET A 57 -0.23 3.45 6.27
C MET A 57 -1.11 4.30 5.34
N ARG A 58 -0.83 5.61 5.25
CA ARG A 58 -1.53 6.50 4.30
C ARG A 58 -1.24 6.08 2.85
N GLY A 59 -0.01 5.67 2.54
CA GLY A 59 0.34 5.09 1.24
C GLY A 59 -0.48 3.84 0.93
N GLN A 60 -0.56 2.90 1.89
CA GLN A 60 -1.36 1.68 1.75
C GLN A 60 -2.85 1.98 1.55
N ARG A 61 -3.40 2.94 2.31
CA ARG A 61 -4.79 3.40 2.13
C ARG A 61 -5.03 3.89 0.70
N THR A 62 -4.16 4.74 0.18
CA THR A 62 -4.26 5.24 -1.21
C THR A 62 -4.19 4.10 -2.22
N LEU A 63 -3.29 3.14 -2.03
CA LEU A 63 -3.18 1.96 -2.90
C LEU A 63 -4.44 1.08 -2.86
N LEU A 64 -5.01 0.84 -1.68
CA LEU A 64 -6.23 0.05 -1.52
C LEU A 64 -7.43 0.73 -2.20
N ILE A 65 -7.58 2.04 -2.05
CA ILE A 65 -8.63 2.83 -2.72
C ILE A 65 -8.43 2.79 -4.24
N GLY A 66 -7.19 3.00 -4.71
CA GLY A 66 -6.85 2.97 -6.13
C GLY A 66 -7.07 1.60 -6.77
N ALA A 67 -6.73 0.50 -6.07
CA ALA A 67 -6.97 -0.87 -6.53
C ALA A 67 -8.46 -1.17 -6.65
N ARG A 68 -9.29 -0.69 -5.73
CA ARG A 68 -10.75 -0.81 -5.81
C ARG A 68 -11.31 -0.09 -7.04
N ALA A 69 -10.85 1.13 -7.32
CA ALA A 69 -11.32 1.92 -8.46
C ALA A 69 -10.92 1.32 -9.83
N ARG A 70 -9.83 0.53 -9.88
CA ARG A 70 -9.33 -0.13 -11.11
C ARG A 70 -9.90 -1.53 -11.34
N ARG A 71 -10.63 -2.09 -10.39
CA ARG A 71 -11.28 -3.39 -10.59
C ARG A 71 -12.40 -3.19 -11.62
N PRO A 72 -12.34 -3.82 -12.81
CA PRO A 72 -13.49 -3.80 -13.69
C PRO A 72 -14.66 -4.38 -12.89
N ALA A 73 -15.83 -3.72 -12.97
CA ALA A 73 -17.07 -4.37 -12.59
C ALA A 73 -17.07 -5.73 -13.28
N ASP A 74 -17.37 -6.80 -12.53
CA ASP A 74 -17.56 -8.13 -13.10
C ASP A 74 -18.78 -8.10 -14.04
N ASP A 75 -18.61 -7.53 -15.23
CA ASP A 75 -19.53 -7.63 -16.36
C ASP A 75 -19.05 -8.80 -17.21
N GLY A 76 -19.15 -10.00 -16.64
CA GLY A 76 -19.45 -11.28 -17.29
C GLY A 76 -18.88 -11.60 -18.69
N THR A 77 -17.78 -10.99 -19.12
CA THR A 77 -17.26 -11.16 -20.47
C THR A 77 -15.77 -11.35 -20.37
N ILE A 78 -15.36 -12.62 -20.30
CA ILE A 78 -14.04 -13.04 -20.73
C ILE A 78 -13.99 -12.73 -22.24
N ARG A 79 -13.67 -11.48 -22.59
CA ARG A 79 -13.20 -11.16 -23.93
C ARG A 79 -11.73 -11.53 -23.95
N ASP A 80 -11.52 -12.75 -24.43
CA ASP A 80 -10.36 -13.24 -25.15
C ASP A 80 -9.22 -12.22 -25.20
N ALA A 81 -8.32 -12.31 -24.21
CA ALA A 81 -7.11 -11.52 -24.18
C ALA A 81 -6.20 -12.05 -25.29
N THR A 82 -6.38 -11.53 -26.50
CA THR A 82 -5.44 -11.75 -27.59
C THR A 82 -4.07 -11.26 -27.09
N ILE A 83 -3.14 -12.18 -26.90
CA ILE A 83 -1.76 -11.85 -26.50
C ILE A 83 -1.21 -10.90 -27.57
N PRO A 84 -0.67 -9.72 -27.20
CA PRO A 84 -0.01 -8.84 -28.15
C PRO A 84 1.06 -9.63 -28.89
N ASP A 85 1.07 -9.60 -30.23
CA ASP A 85 1.96 -10.42 -31.07
C ASP A 85 3.45 -10.28 -30.69
N ALA A 86 3.82 -9.13 -30.10
CA ALA A 86 5.15 -8.84 -29.58
C ALA A 86 5.58 -9.68 -28.35
N LEU A 87 4.64 -10.34 -27.67
CA LEU A 87 4.86 -11.21 -26.51
C LEU A 87 4.56 -12.68 -26.83
N ARG A 88 4.27 -13.00 -28.09
CA ARG A 88 4.06 -14.39 -28.52
C ARG A 88 5.41 -15.10 -28.52
N PRO A 89 5.60 -16.18 -27.73
CA PRO A 89 6.83 -16.95 -27.80
C PRO A 89 6.96 -17.57 -29.21
N PRO A 90 8.18 -17.64 -29.77
CA PRO A 90 8.38 -18.32 -31.05
C PRO A 90 7.97 -19.79 -30.91
N ASP A 91 7.17 -20.27 -31.86
CA ASP A 91 6.66 -21.64 -31.89
C ASP A 91 7.84 -22.65 -31.86
N PRO A 92 7.92 -23.56 -30.86
CA PRO A 92 9.01 -24.53 -30.79
C PRO A 92 8.88 -25.69 -31.79
N MET A 93 8.03 -25.60 -32.81
CA MET A 93 7.75 -26.68 -33.76
C MET A 93 7.92 -26.24 -35.23
N ARG A 94 9.05 -25.61 -35.57
CA ARG A 94 9.61 -25.73 -36.92
C ARG A 94 10.76 -26.71 -36.89
N GLY A 95 10.43 -27.97 -37.18
CA GLY A 95 11.41 -28.97 -37.58
C GLY A 95 12.27 -28.41 -38.71
N SER A 96 13.57 -28.59 -38.56
CA SER A 96 14.61 -28.26 -39.53
C SER A 96 14.27 -28.85 -40.90
N PRO A 97 14.36 -28.10 -42.00
CA PRO A 97 14.33 -28.71 -43.32
C PRO A 97 15.63 -29.50 -43.51
N THR A 98 15.50 -30.81 -43.68
CA THR A 98 16.57 -31.68 -44.19
C THR A 98 16.83 -31.30 -45.65
N PRO A 99 18.07 -30.97 -46.07
CA PRO A 99 18.36 -30.69 -47.47
C PRO A 99 18.57 -32.00 -48.26
N PRO A 100 18.35 -31.97 -49.60
CA PRO A 100 18.75 -33.06 -50.49
C PRO A 100 20.27 -33.14 -50.68
#